data_AF-A0A354PA97-F1
#
_entry.id   AF-A0A354PA97-F1
#
_cell.length_a   1.000
_cell.length_b   1.000
_cell.length_c   1.000
_cell.angle_alpha   90.00
_cell.angle_beta   90.00
_cell.angle_gamma   90.00
#
_symmetry.space_group_name_H-M   'P 1'
#
loop_
_entity.id
_entity.type
_entity.pdbx_description
1 polymer ?
#
loop_
_entity_poly.entity_id
_entity_poly.type
_entity_poly.pdbx_seq_one_letter_code
_entity_poly.pdbx_strand_id
1 'polypeptide(L)'
;MNTISIRVQVFATFVCGGLFFLATSVAGFSADSVAAVSTKPNIVIIYADDLGYGDVQCYNPQRGKIATPHIDRLASQGMRFTDGHSSSGVCSPSRYALLTGRYHWRTTLQSG
;
A
#
# COMPACT_ATOMS: atom_id res chain seq x y z
N MET A 1 -5.77 -2.71 -22.84
CA MET A 1 -5.93 -2.92 -21.39
C MET A 1 -4.54 -2.98 -20.80
N ASN A 2 -4.01 -1.83 -20.39
CA ASN A 2 -2.59 -1.71 -20.06
C ASN A 2 -2.36 -2.14 -18.62
N THR A 3 -1.60 -3.22 -18.46
CA THR A 3 -1.10 -3.72 -17.17
C THR A 3 -0.23 -2.66 -16.49
N ILE A 4 -0.71 -2.13 -15.36
CA ILE A 4 0.11 -1.38 -14.41
C ILE A 4 1.03 -2.40 -13.74
N SER A 5 2.23 -2.57 -14.30
CA SER A 5 3.27 -3.41 -13.72
C SER A 5 4.01 -2.58 -12.66
N ILE A 6 3.57 -2.65 -11.41
CA ILE A 6 4.37 -2.18 -10.27
C ILE A 6 5.49 -3.21 -10.10
N ARG A 7 6.57 -3.06 -10.86
CA ARG A 7 7.80 -3.81 -10.62
C ARG A 7 8.46 -3.23 -9.38
N VAL A 8 8.14 -3.79 -8.22
CA VAL A 8 9.05 -3.73 -7.07
C VAL A 8 10.26 -4.56 -7.49
N GLN A 9 11.24 -3.89 -8.09
CA GLN A 9 12.54 -4.47 -8.38
C GLN A 9 13.23 -4.67 -7.03
N VAL A 10 12.91 -5.75 -6.33
CA VAL A 10 13.74 -6.25 -5.23
C VAL A 10 15.06 -6.64 -5.88
N PHE A 11 16.03 -5.73 -5.87
CA PHE A 11 17.41 -6.03 -6.22
C PHE A 11 17.93 -6.93 -5.10
N ALA A 12 17.66 -8.23 -5.23
CA ALA A 12 18.21 -9.27 -4.39
C ALA A 12 19.69 -9.42 -4.75
N THR A 13 20.52 -8.46 -4.34
CA THR A 13 21.96 -8.67 -4.32
C THR A 13 22.24 -9.59 -3.13
N PHE A 14 22.18 -10.90 -3.39
CA PHE A 14 22.82 -11.90 -2.56
C PHE A 14 24.32 -11.56 -2.50
N VAL A 15 24.73 -10.80 -1.50
CA VAL A 15 26.15 -10.70 -1.13
C VAL A 15 26.47 -11.98 -0.36
N CYS A 16 26.73 -13.04 -1.13
CA CYS A 16 27.47 -14.18 -0.62
C CYS A 16 28.89 -13.68 -0.35
N GLY A 17 29.28 -13.64 0.92
CA GLY A 17 30.61 -13.23 1.34
C GLY A 17 31.66 -14.16 0.72
N GLY A 18 32.66 -13.56 0.06
CA GLY A 18 33.80 -14.32 -0.45
C GLY A 18 34.41 -13.73 -1.72
N LEU A 19 35.15 -12.64 -1.56
CA LEU A 19 36.43 -12.38 -2.23
C LEU A 19 36.66 -13.07 -3.62
N PHE A 20 36.28 -12.44 -4.73
CA PHE A 20 36.91 -12.75 -6.03
C PHE A 20 36.76 -11.63 -7.07
N PHE A 21 37.94 -11.10 -7.46
CA PHE A 21 38.36 -10.60 -8.77
C PHE A 21 37.62 -9.48 -9.53
N LEU A 22 38.32 -8.34 -9.51
CA LEU A 22 38.68 -7.44 -10.60
C LEU A 22 38.26 -7.80 -12.06
N ALA A 23 37.73 -6.77 -12.72
CA ALA A 23 37.66 -6.53 -14.17
C ALA A 23 36.69 -7.39 -15.00
N THR A 24 35.65 -6.75 -15.56
CA THR A 24 35.46 -6.65 -17.02
C THR A 24 34.27 -5.76 -17.39
N SER A 25 34.50 -4.96 -18.43
CA SER A 25 33.53 -4.34 -19.36
C SER A 25 32.50 -3.35 -18.81
N VAL A 26 32.86 -2.08 -18.96
CA VAL A 26 31.97 -0.94 -19.17
C VAL A 26 31.21 -1.15 -20.49
N ALA A 27 30.19 -2.01 -20.50
CA ALA A 27 29.24 -2.08 -21.60
C ALA A 27 28.17 -1.01 -21.32
N GLY A 28 28.24 0.09 -22.08
CA GLY A 28 27.30 1.20 -22.00
C GLY A 28 25.86 0.72 -22.08
N PHE A 29 25.17 0.74 -20.94
CA PHE A 29 23.73 0.64 -20.89
C PHE A 29 23.18 1.99 -21.33
N SER A 30 23.03 2.17 -22.64
CA SER A 30 22.21 3.26 -23.16
C SER A 30 20.80 3.02 -22.66
N ALA A 31 20.46 3.66 -21.54
CA ALA A 31 19.11 3.75 -21.05
C ALA A 31 18.33 4.56 -22.07
N ASP A 32 17.68 3.87 -23.01
CA ASP A 32 16.59 4.42 -23.78
C ASP A 32 15.59 4.98 -22.77
N SER A 33 15.66 6.29 -22.57
CA SER A 33 14.70 7.02 -21.77
C SER A 33 13.45 7.12 -22.62
N VAL A 34 12.71 6.01 -22.67
CA VAL A 34 11.31 6.02 -23.09
C VAL A 34 10.65 6.99 -22.13
N ALA A 35 10.39 8.20 -22.62
CA ALA A 35 9.57 9.18 -21.96
C ALA A 35 8.17 8.57 -21.86
N ALA A 36 7.98 7.76 -20.81
CA ALA A 36 6.71 7.19 -20.47
C ALA A 36 5.79 8.38 -20.26
N VAL A 37 4.81 8.54 -21.16
CA VAL A 37 3.69 9.44 -20.96
C VAL A 37 3.09 9.01 -19.63
N SER A 38 3.41 9.75 -18.58
CA SER A 38 3.00 9.45 -17.21
C SER A 38 1.52 9.73 -17.11
N THR A 39 0.70 8.79 -17.59
CA THR A 39 -0.73 8.77 -17.34
C THR A 39 -0.90 8.77 -15.83
N LYS A 40 -1.40 9.86 -15.28
CA LYS A 40 -1.63 9.98 -13.83
C LYS A 40 -2.57 8.84 -13.43
N PRO A 41 -2.21 8.01 -12.44
CA PRO A 41 -3.09 6.95 -12.00
C PRO A 41 -4.35 7.57 -11.36
N ASN A 42 -5.48 6.91 -11.54
CA ASN A 42 -6.69 7.23 -10.78
C ASN A 42 -6.53 6.64 -9.38
N ILE A 43 -6.71 7.47 -8.35
CA ILE A 43 -6.64 7.05 -6.95
C ILE A 43 -8.07 6.98 -6.42
N VAL A 44 -8.51 5.78 -6.01
CA VAL A 44 -9.82 5.56 -5.40
C VAL A 44 -9.61 5.15 -3.95
N ILE A 45 -10.17 5.91 -3.02
CA ILE A 45 -10.14 5.61 -1.59
C ILE A 45 -11.51 5.05 -1.20
N ILE A 46 -11.54 3.79 -0.78
CA ILE A 46 -12.73 3.15 -0.20
C ILE A 46 -12.55 3.17 1.31
N TYR A 47 -13.41 3.91 2.00
CA TYR A 47 -13.36 4.08 3.45
C TYR A 47 -14.66 3.59 4.07
N ALA A 48 -14.58 2.54 4.88
CA ALA A 48 -15.73 1.92 5.55
C ALA A 48 -15.88 2.46 6.98
N ASP A 49 -17.12 2.70 7.41
CA ASP A 49 -17.43 3.13 8.78
C ASP A 49 -17.67 1.91 9.68
N ASP A 50 -17.18 1.97 10.91
CA ASP A 50 -17.32 0.92 11.95
C ASP A 50 -16.96 -0.51 11.52
N LEU A 51 -16.15 -0.70 10.47
CA LEU A 51 -15.68 -2.01 10.04
C LEU A 51 -14.54 -2.51 10.96
N GLY A 52 -14.79 -3.57 11.71
CA GLY A 52 -13.79 -4.18 12.57
C GLY A 52 -12.73 -4.96 11.79
N TYR A 53 -11.49 -4.95 12.28
CA TYR A 53 -10.37 -5.69 11.69
C TYR A 53 -10.67 -7.19 11.52
N GLY A 54 -11.39 -7.77 12.49
CA GLY A 54 -11.75 -9.20 12.48
C GLY A 54 -13.00 -9.56 11.69
N ASP A 55 -13.70 -8.60 11.08
CA ASP A 55 -14.94 -8.86 10.35
C ASP A 55 -14.70 -9.37 8.92
N VAL A 56 -13.55 -9.03 8.34
CA VAL A 56 -13.15 -9.41 6.97
C VAL A 56 -12.37 -10.73 7.00
N GLN A 57 -12.73 -11.67 6.12
CA GLN A 57 -12.13 -13.00 6.09
C GLN A 57 -10.64 -12.98 5.75
N CYS A 58 -10.18 -12.02 4.94
CA CYS A 58 -8.75 -11.88 4.64
C CYS A 58 -7.88 -11.59 5.87
N TYR A 59 -8.43 -11.03 6.96
CA TYR A 59 -7.70 -10.78 8.21
C TYR A 59 -8.02 -11.80 9.31
N ASN A 60 -9.19 -12.45 9.24
CA ASN A 60 -9.63 -13.43 10.21
C ASN A 60 -10.34 -14.60 9.52
N PRO A 61 -9.61 -15.53 8.90
CA PRO A 61 -10.20 -16.57 8.06
C PRO A 61 -11.03 -17.59 8.86
N GLN A 62 -10.72 -17.82 10.14
CA GLN A 62 -11.47 -18.79 10.95
C GLN A 62 -12.71 -18.20 11.62
N ARG A 63 -12.73 -16.90 11.94
CA ARG A 63 -13.81 -16.25 12.71
C ARG A 63 -14.41 -15.01 12.04
N GLY A 64 -14.06 -14.73 10.79
CA GLY A 64 -14.67 -13.66 10.00
C GLY A 64 -16.16 -13.91 9.85
N LYS A 65 -16.98 -13.04 10.44
CA LYS A 65 -18.44 -13.24 10.53
C LYS A 65 -19.14 -13.12 9.19
N ILE A 66 -18.56 -12.38 8.23
CA ILE A 66 -19.21 -12.00 6.98
C ILE A 66 -18.33 -12.41 5.80
N ALA A 67 -18.91 -13.16 4.85
CA ALA A 67 -18.24 -13.46 3.59
C ALA A 67 -18.10 -12.19 2.75
N THR A 68 -16.86 -11.80 2.44
CA THR A 68 -16.54 -10.54 1.74
C THR A 68 -15.67 -10.81 0.50
N PRO A 69 -16.18 -11.60 -0.47
CA PRO A 69 -15.37 -12.16 -1.56
C PRO A 69 -14.70 -11.10 -2.45
N HIS A 70 -15.32 -9.93 -2.60
CA HIS A 70 -14.73 -8.82 -3.37
C HIS A 70 -13.58 -8.14 -2.64
N ILE A 71 -13.67 -7.97 -1.31
CA ILE A 71 -12.60 -7.42 -0.50
C ILE A 71 -11.44 -8.42 -0.45
N ASP A 72 -11.74 -9.70 -0.26
CA ASP A 72 -10.73 -10.77 -0.25
C ASP A 72 -9.99 -10.85 -1.58
N ARG A 73 -10.70 -10.71 -2.70
CA ARG A 73 -10.09 -10.62 -4.03
C ARG A 73 -9.16 -9.42 -4.14
N LEU A 74 -9.59 -8.22 -3.74
CA LEU A 74 -8.73 -7.03 -3.74
C LEU A 74 -7.47 -7.25 -2.88
N ALA A 75 -7.64 -7.85 -1.71
CA ALA A 75 -6.57 -8.12 -0.77
C ALA A 75 -5.55 -9.16 -1.30
N SER A 76 -6.00 -10.13 -2.10
CA SER A 76 -5.14 -11.13 -2.76
C SER A 76 -4.35 -10.59 -3.96
N GLN A 77 -4.86 -9.55 -4.62
CA GLN A 77 -4.27 -8.94 -5.81
C GLN A 77 -3.34 -7.76 -5.49
N GLY A 78 -3.29 -7.35 -4.22
CA GLY A 78 -2.58 -6.17 -3.77
C GLY A 78 -1.74 -6.41 -2.52
N MET A 79 -1.56 -5.34 -1.75
CA MET A 79 -0.86 -5.35 -0.48
C MET A 79 -1.86 -5.25 0.67
N ARG A 80 -1.59 -5.95 1.78
CA ARG A 80 -2.38 -5.89 3.01
C ARG A 80 -1.53 -5.35 4.15
N PHE A 81 -2.12 -4.48 4.96
CA PHE A 81 -1.48 -3.96 6.18
C PHE A 81 -2.08 -4.68 7.38
N THR A 82 -1.24 -5.37 8.15
CA THR A 82 -1.67 -6.09 9.37
C THR A 82 -1.54 -5.25 10.63
N ASP A 83 -0.77 -4.17 10.56
CA ASP A 83 -0.57 -3.20 11.64
C ASP A 83 -0.97 -1.81 11.13
N GLY A 84 -2.27 -1.54 11.17
CA GLY A 84 -2.87 -0.31 10.69
C GLY A 84 -3.85 0.22 11.73
N HIS A 85 -3.60 1.43 12.22
CA HIS A 85 -4.39 2.02 13.29
C HIS A 85 -5.14 3.27 12.81
N SER A 86 -6.41 3.36 13.19
CA SER A 86 -7.15 4.63 13.10
C SER A 86 -6.55 5.63 14.08
N SER A 87 -6.47 6.90 13.69
CA SER A 87 -5.97 7.95 14.59
C SER A 87 -6.87 8.15 15.81
N SER A 88 -8.15 7.79 15.71
CA SER A 88 -9.16 7.90 16.77
C SER A 88 -10.24 6.83 16.60
N GLY A 89 -10.90 6.46 17.70
CA GLY A 89 -12.05 5.53 17.69
C GLY A 89 -13.39 6.17 17.32
N VAL A 90 -13.41 7.45 16.95
CA VAL A 90 -14.64 8.18 16.58
C VAL A 90 -14.57 8.62 15.11
N CYS A 91 -15.72 8.64 14.43
CA CYS A 91 -15.84 8.88 12.99
C CYS A 91 -15.24 10.24 12.55
N SER A 92 -15.66 11.35 13.15
CA SER A 92 -15.21 12.71 12.80
C SER A 92 -13.68 12.90 12.91
N PRO A 93 -13.03 12.61 14.05
CA PRO A 93 -11.57 12.76 14.17
C PRO A 93 -10.80 11.77 13.29
N SER A 94 -11.32 10.56 13.07
CA SER A 94 -10.69 9.60 12.17
C SER A 94 -10.68 10.10 10.71
N ARG A 95 -11.83 10.57 10.21
CA ARG A 95 -11.95 11.16 8.87
C ARG A 95 -11.10 12.42 8.71
N TYR A 96 -11.02 13.27 9.74
CA TYR A 96 -10.14 14.45 9.73
C TYR A 96 -8.68 14.05 9.47
N ALA A 97 -8.19 13.02 10.16
CA ALA A 97 -6.81 12.58 10.00
C ALA A 97 -6.54 12.00 8.60
N LEU A 98 -7.50 11.26 8.04
CA LEU A 98 -7.40 10.73 6.68
C LEU A 98 -7.32 11.86 5.62
N LEU A 99 -8.17 12.87 5.73
CA LEU A 99 -8.27 13.94 4.74
C LEU A 99 -7.12 14.94 4.82
N THR A 100 -6.59 15.19 6.02
CA THR A 100 -5.56 16.23 6.24
C THR A 100 -4.16 15.67 6.39
N GLY A 101 -4.00 14.37 6.66
CA GLY A 101 -2.72 13.76 7.03
C GLY A 101 -2.19 14.25 8.38
N ARG A 102 -3.03 14.82 9.24
CA ARG A 102 -2.65 15.39 10.54
C ARG A 102 -3.37 14.70 11.68
N TYR A 103 -2.72 14.58 12.82
CA TYR A 103 -3.37 14.13 14.04
C TYR A 103 -4.55 15.03 14.40
N HIS A 104 -5.66 14.41 14.81
CA HIS A 104 -6.91 15.09 15.09
C HIS A 104 -6.80 16.09 16.25
N TRP A 105 -5.95 15.88 17.27
CA TRP A 105 -5.72 16.88 18.33
C TRP A 105 -5.01 18.15 17.87
N ARG A 106 -4.50 18.20 16.62
CA ARG A 106 -3.97 19.42 16.01
C ARG A 106 -5.02 20.20 15.22
N THR A 107 -6.29 19.76 15.25
CA THR A 107 -7.41 20.46 14.62
C THR A 107 -7.83 21.68 15.44
N THR A 108 -8.40 22.67 14.76
CA THR A 108 -9.11 23.79 15.39
C THR A 108 -10.59 23.48 15.63
N LEU A 109 -11.14 22.49 14.93
CA LEU A 109 -12.53 22.03 15.06
C LEU A 109 -12.64 20.89 16.06
N GLN A 110 -12.80 21.22 17.34
CA GLN A 110 -12.83 20.25 18.45
C GLN A 110 -14.23 19.68 18.73
N SER A 111 -15.28 20.31 18.18
CA SER A 111 -16.67 19.85 18.28
C SER A 111 -17.25 19.69 16.88
N GLY A 112 -17.97 18.59 16.66
CA GLY A 112 -18.70 18.28 15.44
C GLY A 112 -19.94 17.48 15.76
#